data_AF-A0A2V9JS61-F1
#
_entry.id   AF-A0A2V9JS61-F1
#
_cell.length_a   1.000
_cell.length_b   1.000
_cell.length_c   1.000
_cell.angle_alpha   90.00
_cell.angle_beta   90.00
_cell.angle_gamma   90.00
#
_symmetry.space_group_name_H-M   'P 1'
#
loop_
_entity.id
_entity.type
_entity.pdbx_description
1 polymer ?
#
loop_
_entity_poly.entity_id
_entity_poly.type
_entity_poly.pdbx_seq_one_letter_code
_entity_poly.pdbx_strand_id
1 'polypeptide(L)' 'MIKKRGARACLVVSDGFHIYRIKRIFSSQGISAYGSPAPDSPIEADPFQRALHSWREAFITTLWYLGLRR' A
#
# COMPACT_ATOMS: atom_id res chain seq x y z
N MET A 1 3.00 -16.67 3.25
CA MET A 1 2.40 -17.06 4.55
C MET A 1 0.86 -17.05 4.52
N ILE A 2 0.22 -15.96 4.07
CA ILE A 2 -1.26 -15.79 4.07
C ILE A 2 -1.98 -16.88 3.25
N LYS A 3 -1.62 -17.07 1.97
CA LYS A 3 -2.20 -18.16 1.14
C LYS A 3 -1.96 -19.55 1.71
N LYS A 4 -0.75 -19.81 2.26
CA LYS A 4 -0.40 -21.10 2.87
C LYS A 4 -1.26 -21.43 4.10
N ARG A 5 -1.83 -20.43 4.77
CA ARG A 5 -2.75 -20.58 5.91
C ARG A 5 -4.23 -20.57 5.52
N GLY A 6 -4.55 -20.57 4.22
CA GLY A 6 -5.94 -20.54 3.73
C GLY A 6 -6.68 -19.22 3.93
N ALA A 7 -5.99 -18.17 4.42
CA ALA A 7 -6.61 -16.88 4.69
C ALA A 7 -6.91 -16.14 3.37
N ARG A 8 -8.17 -15.71 3.22
CA ARG A 8 -8.67 -14.96 2.04
C ARG A 8 -8.69 -13.44 2.26
N ALA A 9 -8.51 -13.00 3.50
CA ALA A 9 -8.48 -11.59 3.86
C ALA A 9 -7.34 -11.29 4.84
N CYS A 10 -6.86 -10.05 4.84
CA CYS A 10 -5.88 -9.55 5.81
C CYS A 10 -6.14 -8.08 6.16
N LEU A 11 -5.71 -7.69 7.36
CA LEU A 11 -5.56 -6.30 7.76
C LEU A 11 -4.11 -5.87 7.51
N VAL A 12 -3.93 -4.73 6.86
CA VAL A 12 -2.64 -4.15 6.51
C VAL A 12 -2.44 -2.89 7.34
N VAL A 13 -1.47 -2.93 8.23
CA VAL A 13 -1.04 -1.78 9.04
C VAL A 13 0.27 -1.26 8.48
N SER A 14 0.29 0.00 8.04
CA SER A 14 1.45 0.66 7.43
C SER A 14 1.23 2.17 7.40
N ASP A 15 2.17 2.92 6.84
CA ASP A 15 1.97 4.34 6.57
C ASP A 15 0.90 4.54 5.50
N GLY A 16 0.09 5.60 5.64
CA GLY A 16 -1.09 5.81 4.80
C GLY A 16 -0.78 5.82 3.30
N PHE A 17 0.36 6.40 2.91
CA PHE A 17 0.74 6.60 1.52
C PHE A 17 1.08 5.30 0.75
N HIS A 18 1.46 4.21 1.45
CA HIS A 18 1.76 2.91 0.82
C HIS A 18 0.57 1.95 0.78
N ILE A 19 -0.46 2.15 1.61
CA ILE A 19 -1.56 1.19 1.79
C ILE A 19 -2.30 0.90 0.48
N TYR A 20 -2.48 1.89 -0.39
CA TYR A 20 -3.13 1.69 -1.68
C TYR A 20 -2.40 0.64 -2.53
N ARG A 21 -1.07 0.79 -2.68
CA ARG A 21 -0.25 -0.15 -3.45
C ARG A 21 -0.27 -1.55 -2.84
N ILE A 22 -0.22 -1.64 -1.51
CA ILE A 22 -0.30 -2.93 -0.81
C ILE A 22 -1.64 -3.62 -1.10
N LYS A 23 -2.77 -2.89 -1.01
CA LYS A 23 -4.09 -3.42 -1.35
C LYS A 23 -4.16 -3.92 -2.80
N ARG A 24 -3.55 -3.19 -3.74
CA ARG A 24 -3.46 -3.59 -5.15
C ARG A 24 -2.68 -4.90 -5.34
N ILE A 25 -1.54 -5.05 -4.67
CA ILE A 25 -0.71 -6.26 -4.73
C ILE A 25 -1.43 -7.46 -4.11
N PHE A 26 -2.12 -7.29 -2.97
CA PHE A 26 -2.90 -8.37 -2.38
C PHE A 26 -4.10 -8.75 -3.24
N SER A 27 -4.79 -7.76 -3.81
CA SER A 27 -5.91 -7.98 -4.71
C SER A 27 -5.49 -8.75 -5.97
N SER A 28 -4.32 -8.46 -6.56
CA SER A 28 -3.81 -9.21 -7.72
C SER A 28 -3.45 -10.66 -7.38
N GLN A 29 -3.29 -10.97 -6.09
CA GLN A 29 -3.09 -12.32 -5.58
C GLN A 29 -4.40 -12.97 -5.09
N GLY A 30 -5.55 -12.31 -5.21
CA GLY A 30 -6.84 -12.85 -4.73
C GLY A 30 -6.99 -12.81 -3.20
N ILE A 31 -6.32 -11.86 -2.53
CA ILE A 31 -6.44 -11.63 -1.09
C ILE A 31 -7.13 -10.28 -0.87
N SER A 32 -8.21 -10.28 -0.07
CA SER A 32 -8.91 -9.05 0.33
C SER A 32 -8.14 -8.32 1.43
N ALA A 33 -7.51 -7.20 1.09
CA ALA A 33 -6.76 -6.39 2.04
C ALA A 33 -7.57 -5.19 2.54
N TYR A 34 -7.70 -5.08 3.87
CA TYR A 34 -8.25 -3.92 4.57
C TYR A 34 -7.10 -3.07 5.10
N GLY A 35 -7.15 -1.76 4.91
CA GLY A 35 -6.08 -0.85 5.33
C GLY A 35 -6.35 -0.26 6.71
N SER A 36 -5.30 -0.12 7.52
CA SER A 36 -5.29 0.55 8.82
C SER A 36 -4.05 1.43 8.89
N PRO A 37 -4.11 2.71 8.42
CA PRO A 37 -2.96 3.61 8.46
C PRO A 37 -2.48 3.81 9.90
N ALA A 38 -1.16 3.86 10.09
CA ALA A 38 -0.56 4.19 11.38
C ALA A 38 -0.58 5.72 11.59
N PRO A 39 -1.44 6.27 12.47
CA PRO A 39 -1.59 7.71 12.63
C PRO A 39 -0.35 8.36 13.26
N ASP A 40 0.39 7.60 14.08
CA ASP A 40 1.59 8.07 14.77
C ASP A 40 2.87 7.86 13.95
N SER A 41 2.75 7.67 12.64
CA SER A 41 3.92 7.54 11.78
C SER A 41 4.70 8.88 11.72
N PRO A 42 6.03 8.87 11.86
CA PRO A 42 6.84 10.09 11.80
C PRO A 42 6.64 10.91 10.52
N ILE A 43 6.23 10.24 9.44
CA ILE A 43 5.98 10.86 8.14
C ILE A 43 4.71 11.71 8.11
N GLU A 44 3.78 11.48 9.02
CA GLU A 44 2.55 12.26 9.15
C GLU A 44 2.82 13.61 9.84
N ALA A 45 3.95 13.75 10.54
CA ALA A 45 4.34 14.99 11.21
C ALA A 45 4.81 16.09 10.24
N ASP A 46 5.29 15.73 9.04
CA ASP A 46 5.76 16.67 8.02
C ASP A 46 4.87 16.61 6.77
N PRO A 47 4.03 17.64 6.52
CA PRO A 47 3.14 17.68 5.36
C PRO A 47 3.85 17.62 4.00
N PHE A 48 5.06 18.17 3.89
CA PHE A 48 5.82 18.18 2.64
C PHE A 48 6.38 16.80 2.33
N GLN A 49 6.99 16.14 3.33
CA GLN A 49 7.45 14.76 3.18
C GLN A 49 6.28 13.83 2.87
N ARG A 50 5.17 13.95 3.60
CA ARG A 50 3.94 13.19 3.33
C ARG A 50 3.46 13.36 1.88
N ALA A 51 3.45 14.59 1.37
CA ALA A 51 3.06 14.88 0.00
C ALA A 51 4.03 14.27 -1.02
N LEU A 52 5.34 14.42 -0.82
CA LEU A 52 6.38 13.86 -1.70
C LEU A 52 6.29 12.32 -1.77
N HIS A 53 6.14 11.67 -0.62
CA HIS A 53 5.99 10.23 -0.52
C HIS A 53 4.70 9.73 -1.17
N SER A 54 3.60 10.45 -0.99
CA SER A 54 2.33 10.16 -1.66
C SER A 54 2.44 10.29 -3.18
N TRP A 55 3.10 11.34 -3.68
CA TRP A 55 3.36 11.54 -5.11
C TRP A 55 4.22 10.43 -5.70
N ARG A 56 5.29 10.04 -5.01
CA ARG A 56 6.16 8.92 -5.40
C ARG A 56 5.35 7.64 -5.56
N GLU A 57 4.45 7.35 -4.61
CA GLU A 57 3.61 6.16 -4.66
C GLU A 57 2.55 6.20 -5.77
N ALA A 58 1.93 7.36 -6.00
CA ALA A 58 1.03 7.55 -7.13
C ALA A 58 1.75 7.31 -8.45
N PHE A 59 2.96 7.84 -8.61
CA PHE A 59 3.78 7.64 -9.81
C PHE A 59 4.16 6.17 -10.00
N ILE A 60 4.71 5.51 -8.98
CA ILE A 60 5.07 4.08 -9.06
C ILE A 60 3.85 3.21 -9.36
N THR A 61 2.71 3.49 -8.71
CA THR A 61 1.49 2.71 -8.95
C THR A 61 0.95 2.95 -10.35
N THR A 62 1.07 4.16 -10.89
CA THR A 62 0.70 4.49 -12.27
C THR A 62 1.58 3.74 -13.26
N LEU A 63 2.91 3.73 -13.06
CA LEU A 63 3.82 2.93 -13.89
C LEU A 63 3.46 1.44 -13.85
N TRP A 64 3.07 0.92 -12.68
CA TRP A 64 2.60 -0.46 -12.55
C TRP A 64 1.34 -0.73 -13.39
N TYR A 65 0.38 0.21 -13.45
CA TYR A 65 -0.80 0.10 -14.31
C TYR A 65 -0.45 0.12 -15.80
N LEU A 66 0.59 0.88 -16.17
CA LEU A 66 1.11 0.94 -17.54
C LEU A 66 1.91 -0.31 -17.94
N GLY A 67 2.00 -1.32 -17.06
CA GLY A 67 2.67 -2.59 -17.35
C GLY A 67 4.17 -2.57 -17.11
N LEU A 68 4.72 -1.47 -16.59
CA LEU A 68 6.13 -1.35 -16.22
C LEU A 68 6.34 -2.05 -14.86
N ARG A 69 6.47 -3.38 -14.91
CA ARG A 69 6.83 -4.23 -13.76
C ARG A 69 8.35 -4.39 -13.73
N ARG A 70 9.06 -3.51 -13.01
CA ARG A 70 10.44 -3.76 -12.58
C ARG A 70 10.47 -3.87 -11.07
#